data_AF-A0A965QKX2-F1
#
_entry.id   AF-A0A965QKX2-F1
#
_cell.length_a   1.000
_cell.length_b   1.000
_cell.length_c   1.000
_cell.angle_alpha   90.00
_cell.angle_beta   90.00
_cell.angle_gamma   90.00
#
_symmetry.space_group_name_H-M   'P 1'
#
loop_
_entity.id
_entity.type
_entity.pdbx_description
1 polymer ?
#
loop_
_entity_poly.entity_id
_entity_poly.type
_entity_poly.pdbx_seq_one_letter_code
_entity_poly.pdbx_strand_id
1 'polypeptide(L)'
;MAIHLSAENRALEPLAMCRTEGQIAAMNVDKVVLIEVGPRDGFQGESKLIPTREKIRWIQAAVAAGAKEIQLTSFVNNKIVPQMADAEDVCTAMLEFRKSHSAKSHSSFSEVKFSALALNSKGV
;
A
#
# COMPACT_ATOMS: atom_id res chain seq x y z
N MET A 1 1.81 9.34 -7.85
CA MET A 1 0.88 8.55 -7.02
C MET A 1 0.72 7.22 -7.71
N ALA A 2 1.13 6.12 -7.07
CA ALA A 2 1.11 4.79 -7.68
C ALA A 2 0.14 3.95 -6.85
N ILE A 3 -0.94 3.48 -7.48
CA ILE A 3 -2.06 2.83 -6.80
C ILE A 3 -2.21 1.42 -7.36
N HIS A 4 -2.28 0.44 -6.45
CA HIS A 4 -2.70 -0.91 -6.78
C HIS A 4 -4.18 -1.10 -6.39
N LEU A 5 -4.99 -1.59 -7.33
CA LEU A 5 -6.41 -1.87 -7.14
C LEU A 5 -6.62 -3.37 -6.99
N SER A 6 -7.27 -3.77 -5.90
CA SER A 6 -7.70 -5.16 -5.69
C SER A 6 -9.23 -5.23 -5.61
N ALA A 7 -9.83 -6.16 -6.34
CA ALA A 7 -11.28 -6.42 -6.32
C ALA A 7 -11.54 -7.69 -5.50
N GLU A 8 -12.37 -7.59 -4.46
CA GLU A 8 -12.83 -8.73 -3.67
C GLU A 8 -14.23 -9.12 -4.15
N ASN A 9 -14.38 -10.28 -4.80
CA ASN A 9 -15.70 -10.83 -5.15
C ASN A 9 -16.19 -11.72 -4.01
N ARG A 10 -17.29 -11.34 -3.36
CA ARG A 10 -17.99 -12.22 -2.42
C ARG A 10 -18.67 -13.31 -3.24
N ALA A 11 -18.28 -14.57 -3.05
CA ALA A 11 -18.78 -15.71 -3.83
C ALA A 11 -20.32 -15.70 -3.88
N LEU A 12 -20.87 -15.53 -5.09
CA LEU A 12 -22.25 -15.84 -5.42
C LEU A 12 -22.23 -17.09 -6.30
N GLU A 13 -23.02 -18.09 -5.90
CA GLU A 13 -23.19 -19.40 -6.53
C GLU A 13 -23.43 -19.29 -8.06
N PRO A 14 -22.93 -20.24 -8.87
CA PRO A 14 -23.03 -20.18 -10.33
C PRO A 14 -24.44 -20.53 -10.81
N LEU A 15 -25.25 -19.51 -11.13
CA LEU A 15 -26.47 -19.72 -11.90
C LEU A 15 -26.17 -19.74 -13.40
N ALA A 16 -26.22 -20.96 -13.95
CA ALA A 16 -26.57 -21.32 -15.32
C ALA A 16 -25.76 -20.72 -16.49
N MET A 17 -25.09 -21.64 -17.17
CA MET A 17 -24.49 -21.57 -18.50
C MET A 17 -25.32 -20.80 -19.54
N CYS A 18 -24.72 -19.76 -20.12
CA CYS A 18 -25.03 -19.27 -21.47
C CYS A 18 -23.72 -18.98 -22.20
N ARG A 19 -23.47 -19.71 -23.30
CA ARG A 19 -22.41 -19.39 -24.27
C ARG A 19 -22.88 -18.19 -25.10
N THR A 20 -22.08 -17.15 -25.22
CA THR A 20 -22.01 -16.31 -26.42
C THR A 20 -20.72 -15.49 -26.44
N GLU A 21 -20.20 -15.33 -27.64
CA GLU A 21 -18.98 -14.61 -28.00
C GLU A 21 -19.03 -13.14 -27.54
N GLY A 22 -17.90 -12.62 -27.06
CA GLY A 22 -17.64 -11.17 -27.02
C GLY A 22 -18.27 -10.35 -25.89
N GLN A 23 -18.79 -10.95 -24.82
CA GLN A 23 -19.18 -10.20 -23.63
C GLN A 23 -18.06 -10.22 -22.59
N ILE A 24 -17.40 -9.07 -22.38
CA ILE A 24 -16.68 -8.82 -21.12
C ILE A 24 -17.76 -8.90 -20.04
N ALA A 25 -17.79 -10.01 -19.30
CA ALA A 25 -18.67 -10.15 -18.15
C ALA A 25 -18.46 -8.90 -17.28
N ALA A 26 -19.47 -8.04 -17.18
CA ALA A 26 -19.44 -6.91 -16.27
C ALA A 26 -19.31 -7.50 -14.86
N MET A 27 -18.09 -7.55 -14.34
CA MET A 27 -17.84 -8.01 -12.99
C MET A 27 -18.55 -7.01 -12.08
N ASN A 28 -19.58 -7.48 -11.38
CA ASN A 28 -20.26 -6.68 -10.37
C ASN A 28 -19.34 -6.59 -9.14
N VAL A 29 -18.42 -5.62 -9.17
CA VAL A 29 -17.47 -5.39 -8.09
C VAL A 29 -18.17 -4.57 -7.01
N ASP A 30 -18.65 -5.27 -5.97
CA ASP A 30 -19.33 -4.62 -4.83
C ASP A 30 -18.36 -3.77 -3.97
N LYS A 31 -17.05 -4.04 -4.06
CA LYS A 31 -16.03 -3.37 -3.26
C LYS A 31 -14.68 -3.34 -3.97
N VAL A 32 -14.08 -2.16 -4.02
CA VAL A 32 -12.71 -1.93 -4.49
C VAL A 32 -11.84 -1.55 -3.31
N VAL A 33 -10.67 -2.20 -3.19
CA VAL A 33 -9.64 -1.84 -2.22
C VAL A 33 -8.52 -1.09 -2.94
N LEU A 34 -8.25 0.12 -2.46
CA LEU A 34 -7.18 0.98 -2.96
C LEU A 34 -5.97 0.86 -2.05
N ILE A 35 -4.85 0.41 -2.61
CA ILE A 35 -3.58 0.27 -1.91
C ILE A 35 -2.59 1.28 -2.50
N GLU A 36 -2.14 2.22 -1.68
CA GLU A 36 -1.11 3.17 -2.09
C GLU A 36 0.27 2.49 -2.03
N VAL A 37 0.94 2.43 -3.18
CA VAL A 37 2.27 1.81 -3.32
C VAL A 37 3.35 2.83 -3.69
N GLY A 38 3.00 4.12 -3.82
CA GLY A 38 3.94 5.22 -4.08
C GLY A 38 5.16 5.23 -3.17
N PRO A 39 5.03 5.01 -1.83
CA PRO A 39 6.19 4.99 -0.95
C PRO A 39 7.17 3.84 -1.21
N ARG A 40 6.71 2.73 -1.80
CA ARG A 40 7.57 1.63 -2.24
C ARG A 40 7.91 1.78 -3.72
N ASP A 41 6.98 1.48 -4.61
CA ASP A 41 7.22 1.41 -6.06
C ASP A 41 7.53 2.77 -6.67
N GLY A 42 6.81 3.80 -6.23
CA GLY A 42 7.04 5.16 -6.72
C GLY A 42 8.43 5.67 -6.35
N PHE A 43 8.82 5.56 -5.08
CA PHE A 43 10.12 6.06 -4.61
C PHE A 43 11.30 5.26 -5.17
N GLN A 44 11.15 3.96 -5.41
CA GLN A 44 12.19 3.13 -6.03
C GLN A 44 12.57 3.62 -7.44
N GLY A 45 11.60 4.15 -8.20
CA GLY A 45 11.82 4.68 -9.54
C GLY A 45 12.41 6.09 -9.58
N GLU A 46 12.51 6.78 -8.45
CA GLU A 46 13.02 8.15 -8.42
C GLU A 46 14.55 8.20 -8.46
N SER A 47 15.06 8.97 -9.42
CA SER A 47 16.49 9.16 -9.67
C SER A 47 17.23 9.81 -8.50
N LYS A 48 16.59 10.75 -7.81
CA LYS A 48 17.17 11.49 -6.68
C LYS A 48 16.80 10.81 -5.37
N LEU A 49 17.79 10.60 -4.50
CA LEU A 49 17.52 10.10 -3.16
C LEU A 49 16.54 11.03 -2.43
N ILE A 50 15.43 10.46 -1.97
CA ILE A 50 14.41 11.19 -1.22
C ILE A 50 14.81 11.11 0.26
N PRO A 51 14.98 12.23 0.97
CA PRO A 51 15.27 12.20 2.40
C PRO A 51 14.17 11.49 3.18
N THR A 52 14.54 10.71 4.20
CA THR A 52 13.60 9.95 5.05
C THR A 52 12.47 10.81 5.61
N ARG A 53 12.80 12.03 6.05
CA ARG A 53 11.82 13.01 6.54
C ARG A 53 10.75 13.36 5.50
N GLU A 54 11.13 13.52 4.23
CA GLU A 54 10.18 13.83 3.16
C GLU A 54 9.31 12.61 2.81
N LYS A 55 9.87 11.39 2.85
CA LYS A 55 9.09 10.15 2.73
C LYS A 55 8.01 10.07 3.81
N ILE A 56 8.41 10.27 5.06
CA ILE A 56 7.51 10.29 6.23
C ILE A 56 6.41 11.33 6.06
N ARG A 57 6.78 12.57 5.69
CA ARG A 57 5.83 13.66 5.47
C ARG A 57 4.84 13.32 4.35
N TRP A 58 5.32 12.73 3.27
CA TRP A 58 4.48 12.31 2.15
C TRP A 58 3.48 11.22 2.58
N ILE A 59 3.92 10.20 3.31
CA ILE A 59 3.06 9.12 3.80
C ILE A 59 1.98 9.67 4.74
N GLN A 60 2.36 10.56 5.67
CA GLN A 60 1.40 11.22 6.57
C GLN A 60 0.36 12.04 5.81
N ALA A 61 0.78 12.73 4.74
CA ALA A 61 -0.14 13.47 3.88
C ALA A 61 -1.09 12.53 3.11
N ALA A 62 -0.60 11.38 2.62
CA ALA A 62 -1.43 10.37 1.97
C ALA A 62 -2.48 9.80 2.94
N VAL A 63 -2.09 9.54 4.18
CA VAL A 63 -3.01 9.15 5.26
C VAL A 63 -4.04 10.24 5.54
N ALA A 64 -3.63 11.51 5.63
CA ALA A 64 -4.53 12.66 5.79
C ALA A 64 -5.50 12.84 4.61
N ALA A 65 -5.09 12.44 3.40
CA ALA A 65 -5.94 12.43 2.21
C ALA A 65 -6.94 11.26 2.17
N GLY A 66 -6.88 10.33 3.15
CA GLY A 66 -7.83 9.22 3.28
C GLY A 66 -7.33 7.87 2.78
N ALA A 67 -6.03 7.71 2.50
CA ALA A 67 -5.46 6.41 2.16
C ALA A 67 -5.61 5.43 3.34
N LYS A 68 -6.24 4.28 3.08
CA LYS A 68 -6.54 3.27 4.11
C LYS A 68 -5.53 2.13 4.15
N GLU A 69 -4.91 1.82 3.02
CA GLU A 69 -3.83 0.82 2.93
C GLU A 69 -2.63 1.44 2.22
N ILE A 70 -1.46 1.38 2.86
CA ILE A 70 -0.22 1.93 2.31
C ILE A 70 0.91 0.90 2.44
N GLN A 71 1.60 0.64 1.35
CA GLN A 71 2.87 -0.11 1.34
C GLN A 71 4.03 0.86 1.51
N LEU A 72 4.65 0.83 2.69
CA LEU A 72 5.62 1.84 3.13
C LEU A 72 6.97 1.72 2.43
N THR A 73 7.48 0.50 2.30
CA THR A 73 8.87 0.25 1.89
C THR A 73 9.09 -1.23 1.53
N SER A 74 10.34 -1.56 1.17
CA SER A 74 10.83 -2.91 0.95
C SER A 74 12.20 -3.12 1.61
N PHE A 75 12.36 -4.18 2.39
CA PHE A 75 13.63 -4.57 3.04
C PHE A 75 14.53 -5.31 2.04
N VAL A 76 14.97 -4.60 1.00
CA VAL A 76 15.83 -5.10 -0.07
C VAL A 76 17.28 -4.66 0.11
N ASN A 77 18.16 -5.16 -0.76
CA ASN A 77 19.56 -4.74 -0.78
C ASN A 77 19.67 -3.24 -1.13
N ASN A 78 20.14 -2.44 -0.18
CA ASN A 78 20.30 -0.99 -0.31
C ASN A 78 21.33 -0.54 -1.37
N LYS A 79 22.23 -1.44 -1.82
CA LYS A 79 23.16 -1.12 -2.91
C LYS A 79 22.47 -1.20 -4.28
N ILE A 80 21.48 -2.08 -4.41
CA ILE A 80 20.70 -2.27 -5.64
C ILE A 80 19.54 -1.27 -5.70
N VAL A 81 18.90 -1.03 -4.55
CA VAL A 81 17.79 -0.11 -4.43
C VAL A 81 18.09 0.92 -3.33
N PRO A 82 18.92 1.94 -3.62
CA PRO A 82 19.34 2.95 -2.64
C PRO A 82 18.18 3.66 -1.95
N GLN A 83 17.06 3.81 -2.63
CA GLN A 83 15.88 4.47 -2.09
C GLN A 83 15.22 3.75 -0.92
N MET A 84 15.50 2.45 -0.73
CA MET A 84 14.94 1.68 0.37
C MET A 84 15.94 1.50 1.53
N ALA A 85 17.07 2.22 1.51
CA ALA A 85 18.11 2.10 2.54
C ALA A 85 17.61 2.45 3.96
N ASP A 86 16.60 3.30 4.06
CA ASP A 86 15.98 3.80 5.30
C ASP A 86 14.66 3.08 5.64
N ALA A 87 14.48 1.85 5.17
CA ALA A 87 13.24 1.07 5.37
C ALA A 87 12.85 0.93 6.86
N GLU A 88 13.83 0.68 7.73
CA GLU A 88 13.59 0.55 9.17
C GLU A 88 13.13 1.87 9.80
N ASP A 89 13.78 2.98 9.44
CA ASP A 89 13.44 4.32 9.94
C ASP A 89 12.02 4.72 9.54
N VAL A 90 11.64 4.48 8.28
CA VAL A 90 10.29 4.75 7.77
C VAL A 90 9.25 3.90 8.52
N CYS A 91 9.50 2.60 8.68
CA CYS A 91 8.58 1.71 9.41
C CYS A 91 8.41 2.14 10.86
N THR A 92 9.51 2.44 11.56
CA THR A 92 9.51 2.87 12.97
C THR A 92 8.70 4.15 13.15
N ALA A 93 8.96 5.17 12.33
CA ALA A 93 8.23 6.43 12.38
C ALA A 93 6.72 6.23 12.14
N MET A 94 6.32 5.33 11.24
CA MET A 94 4.90 5.06 10.96
C MET A 94 4.21 4.25 12.05
N LEU A 95 4.93 3.38 12.76
CA LEU A 95 4.41 2.68 13.93
C LEU A 95 4.17 3.65 15.09
N GLU A 96 5.07 4.60 15.32
CA GLU A 96 4.91 5.68 16.32
C GLU A 96 3.77 6.62 15.96
N PHE A 97 3.70 7.03 14.68
CA PHE A 97 2.59 7.81 14.14
C PHE A 97 1.25 7.10 14.41
N ARG A 98 1.14 5.81 14.12
CA ARG A 98 -0.10 5.04 14.40
C ARG A 98 -0.44 4.99 15.89
N LYS A 99 0.54 4.75 16.77
CA LYS A 99 0.33 4.70 18.24
C LYS A 99 -0.23 6.02 18.77
N SER A 100 0.31 7.15 18.32
CA SER A 100 -0.14 8.49 18.75
C SER A 100 -1.57 8.83 18.30
N HIS A 101 -2.08 8.20 17.24
CA HIS A 101 -3.42 8.44 16.71
C HIS A 101 -4.47 7.41 17.17
N SER A 102 -4.06 6.18 17.51
CA SER A 102 -4.95 5.13 18.04
C SER A 102 -5.56 5.49 19.41
N ALA A 103 -4.84 6.26 20.24
CA ALA A 103 -5.33 6.70 21.55
C ALA A 103 -6.49 7.72 21.48
N LYS A 104 -6.78 8.30 20.30
CA LYS A 104 -7.85 9.28 20.10
C LYS A 104 -9.08 8.59 19.51
N SER A 105 -10.01 8.22 20.39
CA SER A 105 -11.13 7.27 20.17
C SER A 105 -12.11 7.52 19.00
N HIS A 106 -11.98 8.56 18.18
CA HIS A 106 -13.00 8.92 17.18
C HIS A 106 -12.45 9.37 15.80
N SER A 107 -11.17 9.17 15.50
CA SER A 107 -10.61 9.64 14.23
C SER A 107 -10.43 8.50 13.22
N SER A 108 -10.85 8.72 11.96
CA SER A 108 -10.70 7.80 10.81
C SER A 108 -9.26 7.33 10.54
N PHE A 109 -8.29 7.90 11.26
CA PHE A 109 -6.87 7.56 11.21
C PHE A 109 -6.51 6.27 11.94
N SER A 110 -7.36 5.76 12.83
CA SER A 110 -7.08 4.53 13.60
C SER A 110 -7.14 3.25 12.77
N GLU A 111 -7.66 3.29 11.54
CA GLU A 111 -7.89 2.13 10.68
C GLU A 111 -6.84 1.96 9.57
N VAL A 112 -5.83 2.82 9.47
CA VAL A 112 -4.85 2.72 8.37
C VAL A 112 -3.95 1.49 8.55
N LYS A 113 -3.92 0.66 7.51
CA LYS A 113 -3.05 -0.51 7.41
C LYS A 113 -1.75 -0.15 6.71
N PHE A 114 -0.65 -0.39 7.42
CA PHE A 114 0.69 -0.29 6.87
C PHE A 114 1.26 -1.67 6.58
N SER A 115 1.89 -1.81 5.41
CA SER A 115 2.59 -3.03 5.01
C SER A 115 3.98 -2.69 4.47
N ALA A 116 4.88 -3.67 4.48
CA ALA A 116 6.20 -3.58 3.87
C ALA A 116 6.56 -4.94 3.27
N LEU A 117 7.38 -4.95 2.22
CA LEU A 117 7.89 -6.19 1.64
C LEU A 117 9.16 -6.62 2.36
N ALA A 118 9.20 -7.84 2.86
CA ALA A 118 10.41 -8.48 3.38
C ALA A 118 10.92 -9.51 2.37
N LEU A 119 12.24 -9.70 2.31
CA LEU A 119 12.83 -10.78 1.52
C LEU A 119 12.29 -12.12 1.99
N ASN A 120 12.01 -13.00 1.03
CA ASN A 120 11.68 -14.38 1.32
C ASN A 120 12.91 -15.16 1.81
N SER A 121 12.74 -16.42 2.19
CA SER A 121 13.82 -17.32 2.61
C SER A 121 14.90 -17.57 1.56
N LYS A 122 14.66 -17.22 0.28
CA LYS A 122 15.63 -17.32 -0.81
C LYS A 122 16.44 -16.04 -1.01
N GLY A 123 16.12 -14.96 -0.29
CA GLY A 123 16.85 -13.69 -0.36
C GLY A 123 16.71 -12.94 -1.68
N VAL A 124 15.68 -13.25 -2.48
CA VAL A 124 15.34 -12.59 -3.75
C VAL A 124 13.94 -12.01 -3.68
#